data_AF-A0A6J5VML9-F1
#
_entry.id   AF-A0A6J5VML9-F1
#
_cell.length_a   1.000
_cell.length_b   1.000
_cell.length_c   1.000
_cell.angle_alpha   90.00
_cell.angle_beta   90.00
_cell.angle_gamma   90.00
#
_symmetry.space_group_name_H-M   'P 1'
#
loop_
_entity.id
_entity.type
_entity.pdbx_description
1 polymer ?
#
loop_
_entity_poly.entity_id
_entity_poly.type
_entity_poly.pdbx_seq_one_letter_code
_entity_poly.pdbx_strand_id
1 'polypeptide(L)'
;MLDQWVKEGRELKQSEIKDFIKQLRNSRRHSQALEVSEWMSDVMKHDLSPGDITVRLDLISQVRGLQQAERYFDSIPYPFRVVYGSLLYCYTRRKSVEQADITFGKI
;
A
#
# COMPACT_ATOMS: atom_id res chain seq x y z
N MET A 1 -20.18 5.18 -3.80
CA MET A 1 -19.91 6.23 -4.81
C MET A 1 -19.19 5.68 -6.04
N LEU A 2 -18.18 4.81 -5.90
CA LEU A 2 -17.45 4.22 -7.03
C LEU A 2 -18.30 3.27 -7.91
N ASP A 3 -19.27 2.56 -7.33
CA ASP A 3 -20.16 1.66 -8.10
C ASP A 3 -21.03 2.39 -9.12
N GLN A 4 -21.35 3.67 -8.85
CA GLN A 4 -22.09 4.51 -9.78
C GLN A 4 -21.24 4.83 -11.02
N TRP A 5 -19.93 5.03 -10.84
CA TRP A 5 -19.01 5.36 -11.93
C TRP A 5 -18.77 4.18 -12.88
N VAL A 6 -18.72 2.95 -12.35
CA VAL A 6 -18.69 1.72 -13.17
C VAL A 6 -19.98 1.55 -13.96
N LYS A 7 -21.13 1.84 -13.35
CA LYS A 7 -22.43 1.82 -14.03
C LYS A 7 -22.54 2.85 -15.14
N GLU A 8 -21.82 3.97 -15.04
CA GLU A 8 -21.76 5.02 -16.07
C GLU A 8 -20.83 4.69 -17.25
N GLY A 9 -20.12 3.54 -17.24
CA GLY A 9 -19.32 3.10 -18.37
C GLY A 9 -18.10 3.98 -18.68
N ARG A 10 -17.67 4.84 -17.75
CA ARG A 10 -16.47 5.65 -17.93
C ARG A 10 -15.23 4.80 -17.71
N GLU A 11 -14.37 4.72 -18.71
CA GLU A 11 -13.03 4.14 -18.58
C GLU A 11 -12.17 5.03 -17.68
N LEU A 12 -12.13 4.70 -16.39
CA LEU A 12 -11.20 5.32 -15.45
C LEU A 12 -9.83 4.71 -15.64
N LYS A 13 -8.82 5.54 -15.89
CA LYS A 13 -7.45 5.05 -16.05
C LYS A 13 -6.88 4.70 -14.69
N GLN A 14 -6.06 3.64 -14.64
CA GLN A 14 -5.38 3.24 -13.41
C GLN A 14 -4.54 4.39 -12.79
N SER A 15 -3.96 5.25 -13.65
CA SER A 15 -3.23 6.44 -13.21
C SER A 15 -4.10 7.43 -12.42
N GLU A 16 -5.34 7.65 -12.86
CA GLU A 16 -6.27 8.57 -12.21
C GLU A 16 -6.70 8.05 -10.83
N ILE A 17 -6.90 6.74 -10.71
CA ILE A 17 -7.20 6.08 -9.44
C ILE A 17 -6.00 6.22 -8.48
N LYS A 18 -4.78 5.98 -8.97
CA LYS A 18 -3.56 6.14 -8.17
C LYS A 18 -3.37 7.58 -7.68
N ASP A 19 -3.62 8.56 -8.55
CA ASP A 19 -3.56 9.98 -8.19
C ASP A 19 -4.62 10.33 -7.15
N PHE A 20 -5.83 9.78 -7.27
CA PHE A 20 -6.88 9.98 -6.29
C PHE A 20 -6.54 9.36 -4.92
N ILE A 21 -6.03 8.11 -4.90
CA ILE A 21 -5.52 7.47 -3.68
C ILE A 21 -4.41 8.34 -3.04
N LYS A 22 -3.50 8.90 -3.85
CA LYS A 22 -2.44 9.79 -3.36
C LYS A 22 -3.01 11.06 -2.73
N GLN A 23 -4.00 11.69 -3.33
CA GLN A 23 -4.68 12.86 -2.75
C GLN A 23 -5.37 12.55 -1.43
N LEU A 24 -6.06 11.40 -1.34
CA LEU A 24 -6.69 10.93 -0.10
C LEU A 24 -5.65 10.67 1.01
N ARG A 25 -4.51 10.06 0.68
CA ARG A 25 -3.39 9.84 1.62
C ARG A 25 -2.81 11.17 2.11
N ASN A 26 -2.58 12.13 1.20
CA ASN A 26 -2.06 13.46 1.55
C ASN A 26 -3.02 14.25 2.46
N SER A 27 -4.32 14.02 2.31
CA SER A 27 -5.36 14.62 3.16
C SER A 27 -5.68 13.80 4.41
N ARG A 28 -4.87 12.78 4.73
CA ARG A 28 -5.03 11.85 5.87
C ARG A 28 -6.36 11.08 5.90
N ARG A 29 -7.02 10.94 4.76
CA ARG A 29 -8.28 10.18 4.61
C ARG A 29 -7.98 8.72 4.30
N HIS A 30 -7.27 8.06 5.23
CA HIS A 30 -6.72 6.72 5.01
C HIS A 30 -7.80 5.65 4.79
N SER A 31 -8.92 5.72 5.50
CA SER A 31 -10.03 4.77 5.31
C SER A 31 -10.62 4.84 3.89
N GLN A 32 -10.82 6.05 3.37
CA GLN A 32 -11.31 6.25 2.02
C GLN A 32 -10.28 5.83 0.97
N ALA A 33 -9.00 6.13 1.22
CA ALA A 33 -7.91 5.68 0.35
C ALA A 33 -7.84 4.14 0.29
N LEU A 34 -8.11 3.46 1.41
CA LEU A 34 -8.15 2.01 1.48
C LEU A 34 -9.33 1.44 0.68
N GLU A 35 -10.53 1.99 0.83
CA GLU A 35 -11.72 1.58 0.05
C GLU A 35 -11.48 1.69 -1.45
N VAL A 36 -10.93 2.82 -1.92
CA VAL A 36 -10.59 3.04 -3.33
C VAL A 36 -9.51 2.05 -3.78
N SER A 37 -8.51 1.80 -2.92
CA SER A 37 -7.47 0.81 -3.21
C SER A 37 -8.09 -0.56 -3.42
N GLU A 38 -8.85 -1.09 -2.46
CA GLU A 38 -9.49 -2.43 -2.55
C GLU A 38 -10.39 -2.55 -3.77
N TRP A 39 -11.18 -1.51 -4.06
CA TRP A 39 -12.01 -1.46 -5.25
C TRP A 39 -11.21 -1.58 -6.57
N MET A 40 -10.02 -0.97 -6.64
CA MET A 40 -9.15 -1.06 -7.81
C MET A 40 -8.73 -2.50 -8.14
N SER A 41 -8.55 -3.37 -7.14
CA SER A 41 -8.25 -4.79 -7.38
C SER A 41 -9.49 -5.62 -7.70
N ASP A 42 -10.58 -5.39 -6.97
CA ASP A 42 -11.76 -6.27 -7.04
C ASP A 42 -12.58 -6.04 -8.31
N VAL A 43 -12.67 -4.78 -8.75
CA VAL A 43 -13.52 -4.39 -9.89
C VAL A 43 -12.75 -4.39 -11.20
N MET A 44 -11.48 -3.96 -11.20
CA MET A 44 -10.73 -3.85 -12.45
C MET A 44 -9.95 -5.12 -12.82
N LYS A 45 -9.91 -6.14 -11.95
CA LYS A 45 -9.13 -7.38 -12.14
C LYS A 45 -7.70 -7.14 -12.64
N HIS A 46 -7.13 -5.99 -12.28
CA HIS A 46 -5.81 -5.58 -12.76
C HIS A 46 -4.72 -6.10 -11.84
N ASP A 47 -3.60 -6.49 -12.45
CA ASP A 47 -2.39 -6.80 -11.73
C ASP A 47 -1.90 -5.54 -10.99
N LEU A 48 -1.85 -5.66 -9.66
CA LEU A 48 -1.30 -4.60 -8.82
C LEU A 48 0.21 -4.54 -9.03
N SER A 49 0.72 -3.34 -9.31
CA SER A 49 2.16 -3.15 -9.31
C SER A 49 2.72 -3.27 -7.89
N PRO A 50 4.04 -3.50 -7.74
CA PRO A 50 4.70 -3.47 -6.45
C PRO A 50 4.43 -2.24 -5.59
N GLY A 51 4.35 -1.08 -6.23
CA GLY A 51 3.99 0.17 -5.56
C GLY A 51 2.56 0.15 -5.02
N ASP A 52 1.61 -0.41 -5.77
CA ASP A 52 0.20 -0.48 -5.37
C ASP A 52 0.01 -1.41 -4.17
N ILE A 53 0.70 -2.55 -4.17
CA ILE A 53 0.70 -3.50 -3.05
C ILE A 53 1.27 -2.85 -1.78
N THR A 54 2.38 -2.12 -1.93
CA THR A 54 3.02 -1.40 -0.80
C THR A 54 2.10 -0.33 -0.23
N VAL A 55 1.43 0.44 -1.09
CA VAL A 55 0.44 1.45 -0.67
C VAL A 55 -0.74 0.79 0.05
N ARG A 56 -1.23 -0.36 -0.44
CA ARG A 56 -2.32 -1.06 0.24
C ARG A 56 -1.91 -1.62 1.60
N LEU A 57 -0.72 -2.19 1.72
CA LEU A 57 -0.16 -2.64 3.00
C LEU A 57 -0.08 -1.49 4.02
N ASP A 58 0.44 -0.34 3.60
CA ASP A 58 0.50 0.88 4.43
C ASP A 58 -0.90 1.30 4.90
N LEU A 59 -1.86 1.38 3.97
CA LEU A 59 -3.24 1.75 4.27
C LEU A 59 -3.94 0.77 5.22
N ILE A 60 -3.78 -0.54 5.01
CA ILE A 60 -4.32 -1.57 5.92
C ILE A 60 -3.70 -1.40 7.31
N SER A 61 -2.38 -1.21 7.41
CA SER A 61 -1.71 -1.05 8.70
C SER A 61 -2.22 0.19 9.46
N GLN A 62 -2.48 1.29 8.75
CA GLN A 62 -2.95 2.55 9.33
C GLN A 62 -4.43 2.51 9.74
N VAL A 63 -5.27 1.80 8.99
CA VAL A 63 -6.73 1.80 9.19
C VAL A 63 -7.20 0.61 10.04
N ARG A 64 -6.64 -0.58 9.79
CA ARG A 64 -7.08 -1.86 10.36
C ARG A 64 -6.04 -2.50 11.29
N GLY A 65 -4.84 -1.92 11.38
CA GLY A 65 -3.77 -2.41 12.24
C GLY A 65 -2.84 -3.43 11.57
N LEU A 66 -1.73 -3.69 12.26
CA LEU A 66 -0.62 -4.50 11.74
C LEU A 66 -1.01 -5.95 11.44
N GLN A 67 -1.79 -6.58 12.32
CA GLN A 67 -2.20 -7.99 12.15
C GLN A 67 -2.99 -8.21 10.85
N GLN A 68 -3.82 -7.24 10.46
CA GLN A 68 -4.56 -7.29 9.19
C GLN A 68 -3.64 -7.06 7.99
N ALA A 69 -2.62 -6.22 8.14
CA ALA A 69 -1.61 -6.01 7.11
C ALA A 69 -0.77 -7.28 6.87
N GLU A 70 -0.41 -8.00 7.93
CA GLU A 70 0.29 -9.30 7.84
C GLU A 70 -0.56 -10.35 7.12
N ARG A 71 -1.84 -10.48 7.49
CA ARG A 71 -2.76 -11.38 6.78
C ARG A 71 -2.88 -11.06 5.29
N TYR A 72 -2.91 -9.77 4.93
CA TYR A 72 -2.90 -9.36 3.54
C TYR A 72 -1.57 -9.70 2.85
N PHE A 73 -0.43 -9.43 3.50
CA PHE A 73 0.89 -9.84 2.99
C PHE A 73 0.96 -11.35 2.73
N ASP A 74 0.36 -12.15 3.62
CA ASP A 74 0.33 -13.60 3.48
C ASP A 74 -0.60 -14.11 2.38
N SER A 75 -1.50 -13.27 1.87
CA SER A 75 -2.31 -13.59 0.69
C SER A 75 -1.57 -13.39 -0.64
N ILE A 76 -0.44 -12.67 -0.62
CA ILE A 76 0.36 -12.39 -1.82
C ILE A 76 1.07 -13.68 -2.28
N PRO A 77 1.11 -13.99 -3.60
CA PRO A 77 1.79 -15.18 -4.09
C PRO A 77 3.26 -15.24 -3.67
N TYR A 78 3.73 -16.45 -3.34
CA TYR A 78 5.02 -16.70 -2.69
C TYR A 78 6.23 -16.00 -3.33
N PRO A 79 6.44 -16.01 -4.66
CA PRO A 79 7.60 -15.36 -5.28
C PRO A 79 7.66 -13.86 -4.99
N PHE A 80 6.51 -13.18 -5.01
CA PHE A 80 6.43 -11.75 -4.72
C PHE A 80 6.64 -11.47 -3.23
N ARG A 81 6.12 -12.32 -2.35
CA ARG A 81 6.29 -12.20 -0.90
C ARG A 81 7.75 -12.23 -0.47
N VAL A 82 8.56 -13.12 -1.05
CA VAL A 82 10.00 -13.21 -0.76
C VAL A 82 10.74 -11.94 -1.21
N VAL A 83 10.40 -11.40 -2.38
CA VAL A 83 11.00 -10.16 -2.89
C VAL A 83 10.66 -8.96 -2.01
N TYR A 84 9.40 -8.82 -1.59
CA TYR A 84 9.02 -7.74 -0.66
C TYR A 84 9.65 -7.92 0.72
N GLY A 85 9.61 -9.13 1.28
CA GLY A 85 10.20 -9.42 2.58
C GLY A 85 11.69 -9.11 2.62
N SER A 86 12.43 -9.46 1.57
CA SER A 86 13.86 -9.14 1.47
C SER A 86 14.13 -7.63 1.32
N LEU A 87 13.32 -6.89 0.56
CA LEU A 87 13.40 -5.43 0.49
C LEU A 87 13.09 -4.75 1.83
N LEU A 88 12.02 -5.17 2.51
CA LEU A 88 11.64 -4.70 3.85
C LEU A 88 12.76 -4.96 4.87
N TYR A 89 13.35 -6.16 4.84
CA TYR A 89 14.49 -6.51 5.69
C TYR A 89 15.71 -5.61 5.42
N CYS A 90 16.02 -5.33 4.15
CA CYS A 90 17.09 -4.40 3.78
C CYS A 90 16.83 -2.97 4.30
N TYR A 91 15.60 -2.46 4.18
CA TYR A 91 15.26 -1.12 4.66
C TYR A 91 15.27 -1.00 6.18
N THR A 92 14.72 -1.98 6.89
CA THR A 92 14.71 -2.00 8.36
C THR A 92 16.13 -2.10 8.92
N ARG A 93 16.97 -2.95 8.32
CA ARG A 93 18.39 -3.06 8.69
C ARG A 93 19.15 -1.74 8.46
N ARG A 94 18.95 -1.07 7.32
CA ARG A 94 19.58 0.25 7.07
C ARG A 94 19.11 1.32 8.05
N LYS A 95 17.81 1.40 8.32
CA LYS A 95 17.26 2.36 9.30
C LYS A 95 17.78 2.10 10.71
N SER A 96 17.95 0.83 11.09
CA SER A 96 18.55 0.45 12.39
C SER A 96 20.01 0.90 12.49
N VAL A 97 20.79 0.77 11.41
CA VAL A 97 22.18 1.23 11.38
C VAL A 97 22.25 2.76 11.46
N GLU A 98 21.43 3.47 10.69
CA GLU A 98 21.37 4.94 10.72
C GLU A 98 21.00 5.47 12.13
N GLN A 99 20.02 4.84 12.80
CA GLN A 99 19.65 5.20 14.16
C GLN A 99 20.77 4.89 15.17
N ALA A 100 21.51 3.80 14.98
CA ALA A 100 22.67 3.48 15.81
C ALA A 100 23.76 4.54 15.65
N ASP A 101 24.13 4.89 14.41
CA ASP A 101 25.15 5.90 14.12
C ASP A 101 24.78 7.29 14.68
N ILE A 102 23.51 7.68 14.59
CA ILE A 102 23.00 8.93 15.21
C ILE A 102 23.13 8.88 16.73
N THR A 103 22.91 7.72 17.35
CA THR A 103 22.98 7.57 18.82
C THR A 103 24.43 7.55 19.30
N PHE A 104 25.32 6.84 18.59
CA PHE A 104 26.75 6.77 18.92
C PHE A 104 27.50 8.07 18.59
N GLY A 105 27.14 8.77 17.51
CA GLY A 105 27.74 10.07 17.15
C GLY A 105 27.30 11.26 18.00
N LYS A 106 26.43 11.04 19.00
CA LYS A 106 26.01 12.02 20.00
C LYS A 106 26.73 11.87 21.36
N ILE A 107 27.62 10.90 21.49
CA ILE A 107 28.50 10.66 22.66
C ILE A 107 29.85 11.30 22.36
#